data_AF-A0A3B8Q6F1-F1
#
_entry.id   AF-A0A3B8Q6F1-F1
#
_cell.length_a   1.000
_cell.length_b   1.000
_cell.length_c   1.000
_cell.angle_alpha   90.00
_cell.angle_beta   90.00
_cell.angle_gamma   90.00
#
_symmetry.space_group_name_H-M   'P 1'
#
loop_
_entity.id
_entity.type
_entity.pdbx_description
1 polymer ?
#
loop_
_entity_poly.entity_id
_entity_poly.type
_entity_poly.pdbx_seq_one_letter_code
_entity_poly.pdbx_strand_id
1 'polypeptide(L)'
;SQGLALPLSALPAVGSVTEGEDVTAAVRLQKYEKPVPAEISGDAVGGLPLGLVRTDEPNLRSYPEAIDELRPHLCAVTLKLDGTSATFAWDGTRLRVCGRNYEYRESETHAFWRVARELRLAEKLAARSERLAFRGEVYGPGIQKNPVGVRQVGFACFDIFHLEGRRYLDTAALHELCRQLEVPTVPAITDEWRVADVESCVQLANERKYPNGTPAEGIVIRPLSEMRSTVLPGGRLSVKVMNENYVE
;
A
#
# COMPACT_ATOMS: atom_id res chain seq x y z
N SER A 1 -3.83 24.78 4.88
CA SER A 1 -2.71 25.44 4.18
C SER A 1 -1.60 24.41 3.98
N GLN A 2 -1.12 24.20 2.75
CA GLN A 2 -0.03 23.27 2.41
C GLN A 2 1.05 24.05 1.66
N GLY A 3 2.31 23.89 2.06
CA GLY A 3 3.44 24.66 1.54
C GLY A 3 3.61 26.03 2.20
N LEU A 4 4.73 26.70 1.88
CA LEU A 4 5.10 28.02 2.37
C LEU A 4 5.44 28.89 1.15
N ALA A 5 4.61 29.90 0.88
CA ALA A 5 4.87 30.90 -0.15
C ALA A 5 5.44 32.16 0.52
N LEU A 6 6.63 32.59 0.10
CA LEU A 6 7.32 33.76 0.62
C LEU A 6 7.64 34.73 -0.53
N PRO A 7 7.66 36.05 -0.27
CA PRO A 7 8.21 37.00 -1.24
C PRO A 7 9.72 36.74 -1.42
N LEU A 8 10.26 37.03 -2.62
CA LEU A 8 11.69 36.87 -2.91
C LEU A 8 12.59 37.66 -1.94
N SER A 9 12.09 38.76 -1.38
CA SER A 9 12.78 39.54 -0.34
C SER A 9 13.09 38.75 0.93
N ALA A 10 12.38 37.65 1.20
CA ALA A 10 12.67 36.74 2.32
C ALA A 10 13.84 35.78 2.03
N LEU A 11 14.30 35.70 0.78
CA LEU A 11 15.32 34.76 0.31
C LEU A 11 16.46 35.49 -0.43
N PRO A 12 17.19 36.41 0.24
CA PRO A 12 18.24 37.22 -0.41
C PRO A 12 19.40 36.38 -0.97
N ALA A 13 19.57 35.15 -0.50
CA ALA A 13 20.60 34.22 -0.98
C ALA A 13 20.30 33.62 -2.37
N VAL A 14 19.06 33.73 -2.85
CA VAL A 14 18.60 33.09 -4.10
C VAL A 14 18.91 33.93 -5.34
N GLY A 15 19.20 35.22 -5.17
CA GLY A 15 19.53 36.12 -6.29
C GLY A 15 18.37 36.27 -7.28
N SER A 16 18.71 36.58 -8.53
CA SER A 16 17.74 36.60 -9.63
C SER A 16 17.42 35.19 -10.08
N VAL A 17 16.15 34.79 -10.01
CA VAL A 17 15.66 33.48 -10.45
C VAL A 17 14.55 33.63 -11.46
N THR A 18 14.42 32.60 -12.30
CA THR A 18 13.33 32.51 -13.28
C THR A 18 12.20 31.62 -12.77
N GLU A 19 10.97 31.85 -13.22
CA GLU A 19 9.84 30.99 -12.85
C GLU A 19 10.10 29.55 -13.28
N GLY A 20 9.96 28.60 -12.35
CA GLY A 20 10.22 27.17 -12.56
C GLY A 20 11.62 26.70 -12.20
N GLU A 21 12.53 27.60 -11.80
CA GLU A 21 13.88 27.26 -11.37
C GLU A 21 13.92 26.57 -9.99
N ASP A 22 14.64 25.44 -9.87
CA ASP A 22 14.81 24.73 -8.60
C ASP A 22 15.88 25.39 -7.74
N VAL A 23 15.44 26.06 -6.69
CA VAL A 23 16.31 26.78 -5.74
C VAL A 23 16.62 25.98 -4.47
N THR A 24 16.24 24.71 -4.39
CA THR A 24 16.34 23.86 -3.18
C THR A 24 17.74 23.92 -2.55
N ALA A 25 18.79 23.82 -3.37
CA ALA A 25 20.18 23.90 -2.90
C ALA A 25 20.57 25.32 -2.43
N ALA A 26 20.14 26.36 -3.15
CA ALA A 26 20.46 27.75 -2.84
C ALA A 26 19.84 28.19 -1.50
N VAL A 27 18.61 27.75 -1.21
CA VAL A 27 17.95 28.01 0.09
C VAL A 27 18.30 26.98 1.16
N ARG A 28 19.15 26.00 0.86
CA ARG A 28 19.53 24.90 1.76
C ARG A 28 18.31 24.17 2.33
N LEU A 29 17.25 24.05 1.53
CA LEU A 29 16.04 23.35 1.95
C LEU A 29 16.34 21.86 2.00
N GLN A 30 16.06 21.24 3.14
CA GLN A 30 16.17 19.81 3.32
C GLN A 30 14.78 19.21 3.49
N LYS A 31 14.56 18.04 2.88
CA LYS A 31 13.38 17.25 3.16
C LYS A 31 13.51 16.70 4.58
N TYR A 32 12.66 17.17 5.48
CA TYR A 32 12.60 16.61 6.82
C TYR A 32 12.14 15.14 6.73
N GLU A 33 12.98 14.23 7.21
CA GLU A 33 12.62 12.84 7.45
C GLU A 33 12.41 12.64 8.94
N LYS A 34 11.27 12.08 9.33
CA LYS A 34 11.04 11.74 10.74
C LYS A 34 12.12 10.75 11.18
N PRO A 35 12.75 10.95 12.35
CA PRO A 35 13.71 9.99 12.86
C PRO A 35 13.04 8.62 13.01
N VAL A 36 13.78 7.58 12.64
CA VAL A 36 13.35 6.21 12.81
C VAL A 36 13.17 5.96 14.32
N PRO A 37 12.03 5.39 14.78
CA PRO A 37 11.84 5.00 16.17
C PRO A 37 12.98 4.12 16.67
N ALA A 38 13.48 4.39 17.89
CA ALA A 38 14.66 3.73 18.44
C ALA A 38 14.57 2.19 18.41
N GLU A 39 13.37 1.65 18.59
CA GLU A 39 13.04 0.22 18.58
C GLU A 39 13.34 -0.48 17.24
N ILE A 40 13.32 0.26 16.13
CA ILE A 40 13.63 -0.25 14.78
C ILE A 40 14.83 0.46 14.15
N SER A 41 15.52 1.33 14.90
CA SER A 41 16.65 2.12 14.41
C SER A 41 17.88 1.27 14.04
N GLY A 42 18.00 0.04 14.57
CA GLY A 42 19.03 -0.91 14.16
C GLY A 42 18.75 -1.58 12.81
N ASP A 43 17.47 -1.70 12.46
CA ASP A 43 17.00 -2.47 11.30
C ASP A 43 16.57 -1.59 10.13
N ALA A 44 16.14 -0.34 10.35
CA ALA A 44 15.69 0.54 9.27
C ALA A 44 16.86 1.24 8.57
N VAL A 45 16.77 1.38 7.25
CA VAL A 45 17.73 2.10 6.39
C VAL A 45 17.31 3.56 6.18
N GLY A 46 16.01 3.83 6.15
CA GLY A 46 15.43 5.15 5.89
C GLY A 46 13.94 5.06 5.54
N GLY A 47 13.34 6.17 5.08
CA GLY A 47 11.95 6.19 4.62
C GLY A 47 11.69 5.30 3.39
N LEU A 48 10.44 5.26 2.93
CA LEU A 48 10.06 4.50 1.73
C LEU A 48 10.86 4.97 0.49
N PRO A 49 11.57 4.07 -0.22
CA PRO A 49 12.42 4.43 -1.35
C PRO A 49 11.61 4.56 -2.64
N LEU A 50 12.28 4.94 -3.74
CA LEU A 50 11.72 4.90 -5.11
C LEU A 50 10.45 5.75 -5.31
N GLY A 51 10.28 6.79 -4.49
CA GLY A 51 9.07 7.62 -4.49
C GLY A 51 7.80 6.84 -4.13
N LEU A 52 7.93 5.71 -3.43
CA LEU A 52 6.80 4.97 -2.89
C LEU A 52 6.18 5.77 -1.73
N VAL A 53 4.85 5.74 -1.65
CA VAL A 53 4.05 6.35 -0.58
C VAL A 53 3.35 5.26 0.21
N ARG A 54 2.76 5.57 1.36
CA ARG A 54 2.06 4.57 2.21
C ARG A 54 0.86 3.93 1.49
N THR A 55 0.44 2.76 1.97
CA THR A 55 -0.74 1.98 1.53
C THR A 55 -2.03 2.43 2.21
N ASP A 56 -2.15 3.71 2.61
CA ASP A 56 -3.30 4.16 3.39
C ASP A 56 -4.57 4.12 2.52
N GLU A 57 -5.53 3.28 2.90
CA GLU A 57 -6.83 3.17 2.23
C GLU A 57 -7.90 3.98 3.01
N PRO A 58 -8.60 4.93 2.37
CA PRO A 58 -9.63 5.73 3.03
C PRO A 58 -10.83 4.87 3.43
N ASN A 59 -11.41 5.17 4.59
CA ASN A 59 -12.62 4.50 5.06
C ASN A 59 -13.84 5.08 4.33
N LEU A 60 -14.63 4.23 3.68
CA LEU A 60 -15.84 4.65 2.96
C LEU A 60 -16.84 5.42 3.83
N ARG A 61 -16.96 5.09 5.13
CA ARG A 61 -17.82 5.84 6.06
C ARG A 61 -17.38 7.28 6.26
N SER A 62 -16.09 7.57 6.06
CA SER A 62 -15.54 8.92 6.16
C SER A 62 -15.71 9.73 4.86
N TYR A 63 -15.94 9.04 3.73
CA TYR A 63 -16.08 9.63 2.40
C TYR A 63 -17.24 8.96 1.64
N PRO A 64 -18.49 9.05 2.16
CA PRO A 64 -19.64 8.35 1.59
C PRO A 64 -19.93 8.75 0.13
N GLU A 65 -19.54 9.95 -0.29
CA GLU A 65 -19.63 10.44 -1.66
C GLU A 65 -18.84 9.59 -2.68
N ALA A 66 -17.85 8.81 -2.24
CA ALA A 66 -17.12 7.89 -3.10
C ALA A 66 -18.01 6.77 -3.69
N ILE A 67 -19.19 6.51 -3.09
CA ILE A 67 -20.18 5.62 -3.69
C ILE A 67 -20.56 6.07 -5.10
N ASP A 68 -20.71 7.38 -5.33
CA ASP A 68 -21.14 7.89 -6.63
C ASP A 68 -20.09 7.65 -7.72
N GLU A 69 -18.80 7.64 -7.34
CA GLU A 69 -17.69 7.28 -8.22
C GLU A 69 -17.57 5.76 -8.42
N LEU A 70 -17.91 4.94 -7.42
CA LEU A 70 -17.85 3.47 -7.51
C LEU A 70 -19.03 2.84 -8.29
N ARG A 71 -20.25 3.37 -8.09
CA ARG A 71 -21.52 2.81 -8.61
C ARG A 71 -21.54 2.51 -10.13
N PRO A 72 -20.92 3.33 -11.01
CA PRO A 72 -20.89 3.06 -12.44
C PRO A 72 -20.05 1.84 -12.85
N HIS A 73 -19.19 1.33 -11.96
CA HIS A 73 -18.18 0.33 -12.28
C HIS A 73 -18.44 -1.02 -11.60
N LEU A 74 -17.99 -2.11 -12.23
CA LEU A 74 -17.81 -3.37 -11.54
C LEU A 74 -16.59 -3.27 -10.63
N CYS A 75 -16.75 -3.72 -9.40
CA CYS A 75 -15.72 -3.62 -8.37
C CYS A 75 -15.23 -5.01 -7.94
N ALA A 76 -13.90 -5.10 -7.77
CA ALA A 76 -13.29 -6.14 -6.98
C ALA A 76 -13.44 -5.83 -5.49
N VAL A 77 -13.82 -6.86 -4.74
CA VAL A 77 -13.92 -6.86 -3.29
C VAL A 77 -13.01 -7.94 -2.75
N THR A 78 -12.11 -7.55 -1.85
CA THR A 78 -11.18 -8.46 -1.18
C THR A 78 -11.33 -8.38 0.32
N LEU A 79 -10.97 -9.45 1.04
CA LEU A 79 -10.79 -9.37 2.49
C LEU A 79 -9.67 -8.39 2.81
N LYS A 80 -9.93 -7.52 3.80
CA LYS A 80 -8.88 -6.74 4.45
C LYS A 80 -8.26 -7.63 5.53
N LEU A 81 -7.02 -8.08 5.31
CA LEU A 81 -6.28 -8.84 6.31
C LEU A 81 -5.73 -7.87 7.36
N ASP A 82 -5.85 -8.24 8.63
CA ASP A 82 -5.17 -7.53 9.72
C ASP A 82 -3.78 -8.12 9.92
N GLY A 83 -2.79 -7.33 9.53
CA GLY A 83 -1.38 -7.63 9.67
C GLY A 83 -0.57 -6.36 9.65
N THR A 84 0.54 -6.38 8.90
CA THR A 84 1.36 -5.20 8.70
C THR A 84 1.72 -5.04 7.24
N SER A 85 1.54 -3.83 6.73
CA SER A 85 1.81 -3.54 5.33
C SER A 85 3.30 -3.67 5.02
N ALA A 86 3.60 -4.41 3.96
CA ALA A 86 4.92 -4.54 3.40
C ALA A 86 4.95 -4.17 1.92
N THR A 87 6.13 -3.75 1.45
CA THR A 87 6.40 -3.53 0.04
C THR A 87 7.73 -4.17 -0.33
N PHE A 88 7.70 -5.03 -1.34
CA PHE A 88 8.86 -5.68 -1.93
C PHE A 88 9.07 -5.10 -3.33
N ALA A 89 10.13 -4.33 -3.51
CA ALA A 89 10.37 -3.58 -4.74
C ALA A 89 11.72 -3.92 -5.36
N TRP A 90 11.75 -4.17 -6.67
CA TRP A 90 13.01 -4.32 -7.40
C TRP A 90 13.48 -2.98 -7.96
N ASP A 91 14.62 -2.50 -7.47
CA ASP A 91 15.17 -1.22 -7.92
C ASP A 91 16.05 -1.32 -9.16
N GLY A 92 16.14 -2.48 -9.81
CA GLY A 92 17.01 -2.74 -10.95
C GLY A 92 18.35 -3.35 -10.57
N THR A 93 18.75 -3.25 -9.30
CA THR A 93 20.01 -3.81 -8.79
C THR A 93 19.81 -4.78 -7.64
N ARG A 94 18.86 -4.48 -6.74
CA ARG A 94 18.56 -5.31 -5.58
C ARG A 94 17.08 -5.23 -5.19
N LEU A 95 16.67 -6.20 -4.38
CA LEU A 95 15.37 -6.17 -3.72
C LEU A 95 15.41 -5.17 -2.57
N ARG A 96 14.39 -4.31 -2.50
CA ARG A 96 14.13 -3.37 -1.42
C ARG A 96 12.95 -3.91 -0.62
N VAL A 97 13.14 -4.12 0.67
CA VAL A 97 12.11 -4.65 1.58
C VAL A 97 11.69 -3.56 2.54
N CYS A 98 10.43 -3.17 2.46
CA CYS A 98 9.88 -2.06 3.23
C CYS A 98 8.69 -2.53 4.06
N GLY A 99 8.51 -1.92 5.22
CA GLY A 99 7.25 -1.95 5.94
C GLY A 99 6.36 -0.79 5.55
N ARG A 100 5.49 -0.38 6.47
CA ARG A 100 4.56 0.73 6.25
C ARG A 100 5.28 2.07 6.01
N ASN A 101 6.36 2.33 6.74
CA ASN A 101 7.00 3.66 6.76
C ASN A 101 8.47 3.64 6.35
N TYR A 102 9.15 2.50 6.47
CA TYR A 102 10.61 2.42 6.37
C TYR A 102 11.06 1.26 5.50
N GLU A 103 12.20 1.42 4.84
CA GLU A 103 13.00 0.33 4.30
C GLU A 103 13.80 -0.35 5.41
N TYR A 104 13.91 -1.68 5.36
CA TYR A 104 14.69 -2.47 6.30
C TYR A 104 15.96 -3.02 5.66
N ARG A 105 17.04 -3.01 6.44
CA ARG A 105 18.32 -3.61 6.10
C ARG A 105 18.12 -5.12 5.94
N GLU A 106 18.86 -5.70 5.01
CA GLU A 106 18.85 -7.14 4.84
C GLU A 106 19.28 -7.85 6.13
N SER A 107 18.46 -8.80 6.56
CA SER A 107 18.65 -9.56 7.80
C SER A 107 18.08 -10.97 7.64
N GLU A 108 18.75 -11.96 8.22
CA GLU A 108 18.28 -13.36 8.26
C GLU A 108 17.09 -13.54 9.22
N THR A 109 17.01 -12.70 10.25
CA THR A 109 16.00 -12.82 11.32
C THR A 109 14.77 -11.95 11.07
N HIS A 110 14.91 -10.86 10.30
CA HIS A 110 13.80 -9.94 10.02
C HIS A 110 12.67 -10.63 9.24
N ALA A 111 11.45 -10.57 9.76
CA ALA A 111 10.30 -11.33 9.25
C ALA A 111 10.01 -11.07 7.76
N PHE A 112 10.09 -9.82 7.31
CA PHE A 112 9.78 -9.49 5.91
C PHE A 112 10.86 -10.01 4.96
N TRP A 113 12.12 -10.04 5.40
CA TRP A 113 13.20 -10.61 4.58
C TRP A 113 13.08 -12.14 4.50
N ARG A 114 12.63 -12.81 5.58
CA ARG A 114 12.30 -14.24 5.54
C ARG A 114 11.19 -14.53 4.52
N VAL A 115 10.09 -13.77 4.57
CA VAL A 115 9.01 -13.85 3.58
C VAL A 115 9.52 -13.65 2.15
N ALA A 116 10.35 -12.61 1.92
CA ALA A 116 10.91 -12.34 0.60
C ALA A 116 11.75 -13.50 0.05
N ARG A 117 12.51 -14.18 0.92
CA ARG A 117 13.32 -15.35 0.57
C ARG A 117 12.47 -16.58 0.30
N GLU A 118 11.49 -16.87 1.16
CA GLU A 118 10.54 -17.99 0.99
C GLU A 118 9.80 -17.88 -0.35
N LEU A 119 9.39 -16.66 -0.72
CA LEU A 119 8.73 -16.39 -2.00
C LEU A 119 9.70 -16.25 -3.19
N ARG A 120 11.01 -16.25 -2.94
CA ARG A 120 12.07 -16.03 -3.94
C ARG A 120 11.88 -14.74 -4.76
N LEU A 121 11.43 -13.67 -4.10
CA LEU A 121 11.06 -12.42 -4.79
C LEU A 121 12.23 -11.73 -5.48
N ALA A 122 13.44 -11.78 -4.90
CA ALA A 122 14.62 -11.17 -5.53
C ALA A 122 14.89 -11.79 -6.91
N GLU A 123 14.92 -13.12 -7.00
CA GLU A 123 15.14 -13.85 -8.24
C GLU A 123 14.02 -13.63 -9.25
N LYS A 124 12.76 -13.76 -8.79
CA LYS A 124 11.57 -13.60 -9.63
C LYS A 124 11.45 -12.20 -10.23
N LEU A 125 11.78 -11.16 -9.46
CA LEU A 125 11.71 -9.78 -9.95
C LEU A 125 12.94 -9.38 -10.76
N ALA A 126 14.13 -9.89 -10.42
CA ALA A 126 15.36 -9.66 -11.20
C ALA A 126 15.28 -10.24 -12.62
N ALA A 127 14.54 -11.34 -12.80
CA ALA A 127 14.33 -11.96 -14.12
C ALA A 127 13.39 -11.18 -15.04
N ARG A 128 12.82 -10.06 -14.57
CA ARG A 128 11.87 -9.24 -15.35
C ARG A 128 12.55 -7.97 -15.86
N SER A 129 12.10 -7.52 -17.03
CA SER A 129 12.45 -6.20 -17.55
C SER A 129 11.76 -5.07 -16.79
N GLU A 130 10.58 -5.33 -16.22
CA GLU A 130 9.77 -4.34 -15.52
C GLU A 130 10.24 -4.16 -14.07
N ARG A 131 10.38 -2.90 -13.64
CA ARG A 131 10.64 -2.57 -12.24
C ARG A 131 9.31 -2.46 -11.48
N LEU A 132 9.03 -3.45 -10.65
CA LEU A 132 7.75 -3.58 -9.95
C LEU A 132 7.92 -3.54 -8.43
N ALA A 133 6.92 -3.00 -7.75
CA ALA A 133 6.79 -3.02 -6.30
C ALA A 133 5.51 -3.77 -5.90
N PHE A 134 5.70 -4.94 -5.29
CA PHE A 134 4.62 -5.79 -4.76
C PHE A 134 4.26 -5.29 -3.38
N ARG A 135 3.03 -4.85 -3.21
CA ARG A 135 2.49 -4.34 -1.95
C ARG A 135 1.45 -5.31 -1.44
N GLY A 136 1.50 -5.55 -0.14
CA GLY A 136 0.66 -6.55 0.46
C GLY A 136 0.67 -6.48 1.97
N GLU A 137 -0.01 -7.43 2.56
CA GLU A 137 -0.09 -7.60 4.00
C GLU A 137 0.78 -8.78 4.41
N VAL A 138 1.68 -8.56 5.36
CA VAL A 138 2.35 -9.65 6.08
C VAL A 138 1.52 -9.95 7.33
N TYR A 139 1.13 -11.19 7.52
CA TYR A 139 0.23 -11.62 8.59
C TYR A 139 0.72 -12.94 9.20
N GLY A 140 0.29 -13.26 10.42
CA GLY A 140 0.61 -14.51 11.10
C GLY A 140 1.16 -14.34 12.51
N PRO A 141 1.76 -15.40 13.09
CA PRO A 141 2.28 -15.38 14.46
C PRO A 141 3.27 -14.22 14.70
N GLY A 142 3.08 -13.50 15.81
CA GLY A 142 3.91 -12.34 16.17
C GLY A 142 3.51 -11.03 15.47
N ILE A 143 2.45 -11.02 14.66
CA ILE A 143 1.92 -9.83 13.98
C ILE A 143 0.46 -9.66 14.38
N GLN A 144 0.09 -8.50 14.95
CA GLN A 144 -1.29 -8.11 15.27
C GLN A 144 -2.10 -9.16 16.05
N LYS A 145 -1.47 -9.92 16.95
CA LYS A 145 -2.10 -11.06 17.67
C LYS A 145 -2.62 -12.22 16.77
N ASN A 146 -2.28 -12.22 15.47
CA ASN A 146 -2.61 -13.28 14.50
C ASN A 146 -4.11 -13.63 14.42
N PRO A 147 -4.99 -12.66 14.09
CA PRO A 147 -6.44 -12.87 14.05
C PRO A 147 -6.84 -13.86 12.95
N VAL A 148 -6.03 -13.95 11.88
CA VAL A 148 -6.18 -14.92 10.79
C VAL A 148 -5.99 -16.36 11.29
N GLY A 149 -5.25 -16.57 12.38
CA GLY A 149 -5.06 -17.89 13.01
C GLY A 149 -4.15 -18.84 12.24
N VAL A 150 -3.23 -18.32 11.42
CA VAL A 150 -2.29 -19.15 10.65
C VAL A 150 -1.09 -19.58 11.50
N ARG A 151 -0.46 -20.71 11.13
CA ARG A 151 0.68 -21.29 11.87
C ARG A 151 2.03 -20.68 11.50
N GLN A 152 2.12 -20.00 10.37
CA GLN A 152 3.34 -19.41 9.84
C GLN A 152 3.06 -17.99 9.37
N VAL A 153 4.10 -17.16 9.32
CA VAL A 153 4.01 -15.82 8.74
C VAL A 153 3.82 -15.97 7.24
N GLY A 154 2.83 -15.27 6.69
CA GLY A 154 2.51 -15.27 5.27
C GLY A 154 2.53 -13.85 4.71
N PHE A 155 2.45 -13.76 3.39
CA PHE A 155 2.25 -12.52 2.67
C PHE A 155 1.16 -12.69 1.63
N ALA A 156 0.29 -11.69 1.54
CA ALA A 156 -0.77 -11.61 0.56
C ALA A 156 -0.71 -10.26 -0.16
N CYS A 157 -0.44 -10.29 -1.46
CA CYS A 157 -0.37 -9.11 -2.30
C CYS A 157 -1.76 -8.54 -2.55
N PHE A 158 -1.89 -7.22 -2.45
CA PHE A 158 -3.11 -6.49 -2.80
C PHE A 158 -2.89 -5.40 -3.84
N ASP A 159 -1.65 -4.97 -4.11
CA ASP A 159 -1.35 -4.00 -5.15
C ASP A 159 0.03 -4.29 -5.77
N ILE A 160 0.17 -4.03 -7.06
CA ILE A 160 1.46 -4.00 -7.75
C ILE A 160 1.62 -2.63 -8.37
N PHE A 161 2.71 -1.95 -8.02
CA PHE A 161 3.04 -0.62 -8.54
C PHE A 161 4.17 -0.73 -9.55
N HIS A 162 3.93 -0.27 -10.77
CA HIS A 162 4.93 -0.18 -11.82
C HIS A 162 5.79 1.07 -11.59
N LEU A 163 7.07 0.88 -11.24
CA LEU A 163 7.94 1.95 -10.77
C LEU A 163 8.31 2.96 -11.86
N GLU A 164 8.44 2.53 -13.12
CA GLU A 164 8.78 3.43 -14.23
C GLU A 164 7.53 4.14 -14.77
N GLY A 165 6.48 3.41 -15.10
CA GLY A 165 5.19 3.97 -15.53
C GLY A 165 4.40 4.70 -14.44
N ARG A 166 4.87 4.69 -13.19
CA ARG A 166 4.27 5.38 -12.02
C ARG A 166 2.76 5.13 -11.86
N ARG A 167 2.34 3.89 -12.06
CA ARG A 167 0.93 3.48 -12.01
C ARG A 167 0.76 2.16 -11.30
N TYR A 168 -0.40 1.96 -10.70
CA TYR A 168 -0.82 0.63 -10.25
C TYR A 168 -1.23 -0.22 -11.47
N LEU A 169 -1.10 -1.53 -11.32
CA LEU A 169 -1.68 -2.48 -12.26
C LEU A 169 -3.17 -2.67 -11.94
N ASP A 170 -3.97 -2.87 -12.99
CA ASP A 170 -5.38 -3.26 -12.88
C ASP A 170 -5.51 -4.66 -12.25
N THR A 171 -6.70 -4.98 -11.72
CA THR A 171 -6.95 -6.22 -10.98
C THR A 171 -6.57 -7.47 -11.77
N ALA A 172 -6.93 -7.53 -13.06
CA ALA A 172 -6.60 -8.68 -13.92
C ALA A 172 -5.09 -8.87 -14.10
N ALA A 173 -4.35 -7.77 -14.34
CA ALA A 173 -2.90 -7.81 -14.52
C ALA A 173 -2.18 -8.16 -13.21
N LEU A 174 -2.69 -7.67 -12.07
CA LEU A 174 -2.19 -8.03 -10.75
C LEU A 174 -2.35 -9.53 -10.50
N HIS A 175 -3.56 -10.07 -10.66
CA HIS A 175 -3.83 -11.48 -10.42
C HIS A 175 -3.02 -12.39 -11.35
N GLU A 176 -2.94 -12.04 -12.63
CA GLU A 176 -2.17 -12.84 -13.59
C GLU A 176 -0.68 -12.85 -13.23
N LEU A 177 -0.11 -11.70 -12.87
CA LEU A 177 1.29 -11.63 -12.48
C LEU A 177 1.57 -12.35 -11.16
N CYS A 178 0.72 -12.18 -10.15
CA CYS A 178 0.82 -12.93 -8.90
C CYS A 178 0.74 -14.43 -9.13
N ARG A 179 -0.15 -14.90 -10.01
CA ARG A 179 -0.27 -16.32 -10.39
C ARG A 179 1.00 -16.83 -11.09
N GLN A 180 1.52 -16.08 -12.07
CA GLN A 180 2.76 -16.44 -12.77
C GLN A 180 3.97 -16.53 -11.84
N LEU A 181 4.04 -15.65 -10.84
CA LEU A 181 5.14 -15.60 -9.89
C LEU A 181 4.87 -16.38 -8.60
N GLU A 182 3.76 -17.11 -8.51
CA GLU A 182 3.36 -17.85 -7.31
C GLU A 182 3.39 -16.98 -6.03
N VAL A 183 2.95 -15.73 -6.15
CA VAL A 183 2.81 -14.80 -5.03
C VAL A 183 1.34 -14.82 -4.59
N PRO A 184 1.03 -15.20 -3.34
CA PRO A 184 -0.35 -15.20 -2.86
C PRO A 184 -0.95 -13.80 -2.92
N THR A 185 -2.23 -13.69 -3.24
CA THR A 185 -3.01 -12.45 -3.19
C THR A 185 -3.91 -12.44 -1.97
N VAL A 186 -4.38 -11.26 -1.57
CA VAL A 186 -5.45 -11.17 -0.57
C VAL A 186 -6.68 -11.95 -1.04
N PRO A 187 -7.43 -12.60 -0.13
CA PRO A 187 -8.58 -13.41 -0.53
C PRO A 187 -9.64 -12.57 -1.25
N ALA A 188 -9.99 -12.97 -2.47
CA ALA A 188 -11.07 -12.36 -3.22
C ALA A 188 -12.43 -12.79 -2.65
N ILE A 189 -13.37 -11.85 -2.60
CA ILE A 189 -14.79 -12.11 -2.29
C ILE A 189 -15.58 -12.16 -3.59
N THR A 190 -15.36 -11.19 -4.49
CA THR A 190 -15.93 -11.14 -5.84
C THR A 190 -15.21 -10.08 -6.67
N ASP A 191 -15.25 -10.20 -7.99
CA ASP A 191 -14.80 -9.24 -8.99
C ASP A 191 -15.96 -8.59 -9.77
N GLU A 192 -17.21 -8.92 -9.43
CA GLU A 192 -18.40 -8.49 -10.17
C GLU A 192 -19.37 -7.67 -9.29
N TRP A 193 -18.88 -7.05 -8.21
CA TRP A 193 -19.72 -6.31 -7.30
C TRP A 193 -20.21 -4.99 -7.92
N ARG A 194 -21.52 -4.74 -7.88
CA ARG A 194 -22.13 -3.44 -8.16
C ARG A 194 -22.45 -2.73 -6.86
N VAL A 195 -21.68 -1.70 -6.55
CA VAL A 195 -21.85 -0.92 -5.30
C VAL A 195 -23.17 -0.15 -5.37
N ALA A 196 -24.05 -0.35 -4.40
CA ALA A 196 -25.33 0.37 -4.32
C ALA A 196 -25.22 1.62 -3.44
N ASP A 197 -24.85 1.40 -2.18
CA ASP A 197 -24.79 2.39 -1.11
C ASP A 197 -23.79 1.97 -0.01
N VAL A 198 -23.58 2.84 0.99
CA VAL A 198 -22.66 2.57 2.10
C VAL A 198 -23.14 1.41 2.97
N GLU A 199 -24.45 1.29 3.19
CA GLU A 199 -25.03 0.30 4.11
C GLU A 199 -24.82 -1.13 3.61
N SER A 200 -25.05 -1.38 2.31
CA SER A 200 -24.77 -2.66 1.66
C SER A 200 -23.29 -3.06 1.76
N CYS A 201 -22.37 -2.09 1.63
CA CYS A 201 -20.94 -2.35 1.81
C CYS A 201 -20.58 -2.69 3.26
N VAL A 202 -21.20 -2.03 4.24
CA VAL A 202 -21.01 -2.34 5.68
C VAL A 202 -21.58 -3.71 6.01
N GLN A 203 -22.77 -4.05 5.52
CA GLN A 203 -23.36 -5.38 5.70
C GLN A 203 -22.43 -6.45 5.13
N LEU A 204 -21.93 -6.24 3.91
CA LEU A 204 -20.97 -7.16 3.30
C LEU A 204 -19.74 -7.35 4.18
N ALA A 205 -19.16 -6.27 4.69
CA ALA A 205 -18.00 -6.31 5.59
C ALA A 205 -18.30 -7.08 6.88
N ASN A 206 -19.46 -6.82 7.50
CA ASN A 206 -19.88 -7.43 8.77
C ASN A 206 -20.07 -8.94 8.71
N GLU A 207 -20.43 -9.47 7.53
CA GLU A 207 -20.58 -10.91 7.28
C GLU A 207 -19.24 -11.63 7.12
N ARG A 208 -18.13 -10.90 6.94
CA ARG A 208 -16.84 -11.52 6.63
C ARG A 208 -16.16 -12.09 7.88
N LYS A 209 -15.61 -13.30 7.72
CA LYS A 209 -14.84 -14.01 8.75
C LYS A 209 -13.57 -14.58 8.14
N TYR A 210 -12.53 -14.68 8.94
CA TYR A 210 -11.37 -15.51 8.64
C TYR A 210 -11.72 -17.01 8.71
N PRO A 211 -10.90 -17.92 8.16
CA PRO A 211 -11.19 -19.36 8.16
C PRO A 211 -11.39 -19.98 9.56
N ASN A 212 -10.84 -19.37 10.60
CA ASN A 212 -11.00 -19.80 11.99
C ASN A 212 -12.33 -19.34 12.63
N GLY A 213 -13.18 -18.61 11.90
CA GLY A 213 -14.46 -18.09 12.37
C GLY A 213 -14.40 -16.73 13.07
N THR A 214 -13.20 -16.19 13.32
CA THR A 214 -13.02 -14.82 13.81
C THR A 214 -13.55 -13.83 12.77
N PRO A 215 -14.28 -12.77 13.16
CA PRO A 215 -14.62 -11.68 12.25
C PRO A 215 -13.37 -11.19 11.51
N ALA A 216 -13.46 -11.00 10.20
CA ALA A 216 -12.37 -10.39 9.43
C ALA A 216 -12.31 -8.89 9.73
N GLU A 217 -11.16 -8.23 9.56
CA GLU A 217 -11.01 -6.79 9.84
C GLU A 217 -11.98 -5.94 9.00
N GLY A 218 -12.24 -6.38 7.77
CA GLY A 218 -13.14 -5.71 6.85
C GLY A 218 -12.93 -6.15 5.42
N ILE A 219 -13.25 -5.25 4.50
CA ILE A 219 -13.08 -5.43 3.06
C ILE A 219 -12.41 -4.21 2.44
N VAL A 220 -11.81 -4.42 1.27
CA VAL A 220 -11.36 -3.35 0.38
C VAL A 220 -12.16 -3.46 -0.92
N ILE A 221 -12.63 -2.34 -1.43
CA ILE A 221 -13.47 -2.23 -2.62
C ILE A 221 -12.77 -1.28 -3.60
N ARG A 222 -12.63 -1.71 -4.85
CA ARG A 222 -12.07 -0.89 -5.94
C ARG A 222 -12.60 -1.34 -7.30
N PRO A 223 -12.66 -0.45 -8.31
CA PRO A 223 -12.97 -0.86 -9.67
C PRO A 223 -11.96 -1.86 -10.22
N LEU A 224 -12.37 -2.65 -11.23
CA LEU A 224 -11.47 -3.63 -11.88
C LEU A 224 -10.30 -3.00 -12.62
N SER A 225 -10.50 -1.80 -13.15
CA SER A 225 -9.45 -0.98 -13.75
C SER A 225 -9.02 0.12 -12.79
N GLU A 226 -7.75 0.46 -12.78
CA GLU A 226 -7.20 1.51 -11.94
C GLU A 226 -7.82 2.87 -12.32
N MET A 227 -8.40 3.54 -11.32
CA MET A 227 -9.13 4.78 -11.51
C MET A 227 -8.75 5.83 -10.47
N ARG A 228 -8.88 7.09 -10.88
CA ARG A 228 -8.71 8.23 -9.99
C ARG A 228 -10.03 8.64 -9.35
N SER A 229 -9.92 9.12 -8.13
CA SER A 229 -11.02 9.71 -7.37
C SER A 229 -10.80 11.20 -7.20
N THR A 230 -11.87 11.97 -7.27
CA THR A 230 -11.87 13.42 -7.00
C THR A 230 -12.21 13.74 -5.54
N VAL A 231 -12.79 12.78 -4.82
CA VAL A 231 -13.27 12.94 -3.45
C VAL A 231 -12.36 12.28 -2.41
N LEU A 232 -11.66 11.21 -2.78
CA LEU A 232 -10.83 10.44 -1.85
C LEU A 232 -9.44 11.06 -1.67
N PRO A 233 -8.91 11.07 -0.43
CA PRO A 233 -7.53 11.46 -0.19
C PRO A 233 -6.57 10.49 -0.89
N GLY A 234 -5.52 11.02 -1.52
CA GLY A 234 -4.60 10.24 -2.32
C GLY A 234 -5.05 10.01 -3.77
N GLY A 235 -6.30 10.34 -4.10
CA GLY A 235 -6.79 10.45 -5.49
C GLY A 235 -6.95 9.11 -6.22
N ARG A 236 -6.93 7.98 -5.51
CA ARG A 236 -7.19 6.64 -6.06
C ARG A 236 -8.61 6.21 -5.67
N LEU A 237 -9.36 5.65 -6.61
CA LEU A 237 -10.71 5.13 -6.34
C LEU A 237 -10.61 3.72 -5.73
N SER A 238 -10.25 3.68 -4.46
CA SER A 238 -10.14 2.48 -3.64
C SER A 238 -10.53 2.86 -2.21
N VAL A 239 -11.33 2.03 -1.56
CA VAL A 239 -11.85 2.31 -0.22
C VAL A 239 -11.83 1.05 0.62
N LYS A 240 -11.68 1.22 1.94
CA LYS A 240 -11.91 0.16 2.91
C LYS A 240 -13.26 0.34 3.60
N VAL A 241 -13.84 -0.78 4.01
CA VAL A 241 -14.99 -0.82 4.92
C VAL A 241 -14.65 -1.76 6.06
N MET A 242 -14.69 -1.23 7.27
CA MET A 242 -14.35 -1.99 8.48
C MET A 242 -15.53 -2.87 8.88
N ASN A 243 -15.25 -4.08 9.35
CA ASN A 243 -16.23 -4.95 9.98
C ASN A 243 -16.45 -4.48 11.43
N GLU A 244 -17.68 -4.15 11.78
CA GLU A 244 -18.07 -3.64 13.09
C GLU A 244 -18.06 -4.73 14.18
N ASN A 245 -18.08 -6.00 13.77
CA ASN A 245 -17.92 -7.13 14.67
C ASN A 245 -16.44 -7.43 14.95
N TYR A 246 -15.49 -6.74 14.30
CA TYR A 246 -14.07 -6.92 14.53
C TYR A 246 -13.62 -6.25 15.83
N VAL A 247 -12.85 -6.97 16.63
CA VAL A 247 -12.28 -6.47 17.89
C VAL A 247 -10.78 -6.77 17.88
N GLU A 248 -9.97 -5.72 18.04
CA GLU A 248 -8.49 -5.77 18.03
C GLU A 248 -7.87 -6.49 19.24
#